data_AF-A0A106QB54-F1
#
_entry.id   AF-A0A106QB54-F1
#
_cell.length_a   1.000
_cell.length_b   1.000
_cell.length_c   1.000
_cell.angle_alpha   90.00
_cell.angle_beta   90.00
_cell.angle_gamma   90.00
#
_symmetry.space_group_name_H-M   'P 1'
#
loop_
_entity.id
_entity.type
_entity.pdbx_description
1 polymer ?
#
loop_
_entity_poly.entity_id
_entity_poly.type
_entity_poly.pdbx_seq_one_letter_code
_entity_poly.pdbx_strand_id
1 'polypeptide(L)'
;MKPYTYVLVREDIPLEQQMVQACHAALEAGFAFDAPPVTSSLIVCTVPDREALLAARERLARYGIRTEMFFEPSWDMGFSALATEPIVERKKRFALNIYPLFRVAGAPTAQEA
;
A
#
# COMPACT_ATOMS: atom_id res chain seq x y z
N MET A 1 18.65 9.13 5.25
CA MET A 1 17.52 8.59 6.03
C MET A 1 16.89 7.45 5.23
N LYS A 2 16.39 6.39 5.88
CA LYS A 2 15.82 5.24 5.18
C LYS A 2 14.45 5.60 4.55
N PRO A 3 14.21 5.33 3.25
CA PRO A 3 12.91 5.52 2.63
C PRO A 3 11.94 4.40 3.01
N TYR A 4 10.64 4.71 2.95
CA TYR A 4 9.55 3.76 3.19
C TYR A 4 8.53 3.84 2.06
N THR A 5 8.16 2.70 1.51
CA THR A 5 7.10 2.56 0.52
C THR A 5 5.94 1.84 1.18
N TYR A 6 4.76 2.45 1.18
CA TYR A 6 3.56 1.85 1.75
C TYR A 6 2.71 1.29 0.63
N VAL A 7 2.19 0.08 0.83
CA VAL A 7 1.22 -0.56 -0.06
C VAL A 7 -0.08 -0.68 0.71
N LEU A 8 -1.20 -0.25 0.13
CA LEU A 8 -2.53 -0.46 0.67
C LEU A 8 -3.25 -1.47 -0.24
N VAL A 9 -3.74 -2.55 0.36
CA VAL A 9 -4.52 -3.60 -0.34
C VAL A 9 -5.89 -3.75 0.30
N ARG A 10 -6.89 -4.12 -0.50
CA ARG A 10 -8.26 -4.29 0.00
C ARG A 10 -8.44 -5.61 0.77
N GLU A 11 -9.21 -5.56 1.85
CA GLU A 11 -9.52 -6.71 2.70
C GLU A 11 -10.60 -7.62 2.09
N ASP A 12 -11.45 -7.08 1.22
CA ASP A 12 -12.54 -7.80 0.53
C ASP A 12 -12.08 -8.72 -0.60
N ILE A 13 -10.77 -8.85 -0.80
CA ILE A 13 -10.13 -9.75 -1.78
C ILE A 13 -9.68 -11.04 -1.07
N PRO A 14 -9.74 -12.24 -1.70
CA PRO A 14 -9.19 -13.47 -1.11
C PRO A 14 -7.74 -13.31 -0.65
N LEU A 15 -7.36 -13.91 0.48
CA LEU A 15 -6.07 -13.68 1.14
C LEU A 15 -4.86 -13.89 0.21
N GLU A 16 -4.89 -14.98 -0.56
CA GLU A 16 -3.88 -15.32 -1.54
C GLU A 16 -3.77 -14.26 -2.64
N GLN A 17 -4.90 -13.66 -3.02
CA GLN A 17 -4.94 -12.60 -4.01
C GLN A 17 -4.45 -11.28 -3.42
N GLN A 18 -4.72 -10.96 -2.15
CA GLN A 18 -4.20 -9.73 -1.53
C GLN A 18 -2.68 -9.60 -1.66
N MET A 19 -1.94 -10.70 -1.47
CA MET A 19 -0.49 -10.72 -1.66
C MET A 19 -0.07 -10.41 -3.11
N VAL A 20 -0.75 -11.02 -4.08
CA VAL A 20 -0.49 -10.80 -5.52
C VAL A 20 -0.71 -9.34 -5.89
N GLN A 21 -1.84 -8.77 -5.47
CA GLN A 21 -2.22 -7.40 -5.77
C GLN A 21 -1.26 -6.39 -5.10
N ALA A 22 -0.83 -6.66 -3.86
CA ALA A 22 0.18 -5.84 -3.18
C ALA A 22 1.54 -5.86 -3.90
N CYS A 23 1.97 -7.02 -4.40
CA CYS A 23 3.19 -7.14 -5.20
C CYS A 23 3.10 -6.38 -6.51
N HIS A 24 1.96 -6.47 -7.22
CA HIS A 24 1.75 -5.70 -8.44
C HIS A 24 1.81 -4.19 -8.18
N ALA A 25 1.12 -3.68 -7.17
CA ALA A 25 1.18 -2.25 -6.83
C ALA A 25 2.61 -1.79 -6.50
N ALA A 26 3.37 -2.59 -5.74
CA ALA A 26 4.77 -2.28 -5.44
C ALA A 26 5.67 -2.27 -6.69
N LEU A 27 5.44 -3.21 -7.61
CA LEU A 27 6.16 -3.29 -8.88
C LEU A 27 5.89 -2.08 -9.78
N GLU A 28 4.61 -1.72 -9.96
CA GLU A 28 4.21 -0.54 -10.74
C GLU A 28 4.80 0.75 -10.16
N ALA A 29 4.75 0.92 -8.83
CA ALA A 29 5.40 2.05 -8.16
C ALA A 29 6.93 2.08 -8.37
N GLY A 30 7.57 0.92 -8.48
CA GLY A 30 8.99 0.78 -8.81
C GLY A 30 9.33 1.20 -10.24
N PHE A 31 8.38 1.14 -11.17
CA PHE A 31 8.53 1.66 -12.53
C PHE A 31 8.19 3.15 -12.63
N ALA A 32 7.19 3.61 -11.87
CA ALA A 32 6.68 4.98 -11.96
C ALA A 32 7.49 6.01 -11.19
N PHE A 33 8.18 5.62 -10.11
CA PHE A 33 8.91 6.52 -9.24
C PHE A 33 10.42 6.29 -9.30
N ASP A 34 11.18 7.36 -9.00
CA ASP A 34 12.62 7.29 -8.96
C ASP A 34 13.10 6.33 -7.87
N ALA A 35 14.06 5.47 -8.24
CA ALA A 35 14.72 4.59 -7.30
C ALA A 35 15.45 5.43 -6.23
N PRO A 36 15.16 5.21 -4.92
CA PRO A 36 15.89 5.89 -3.87
C PRO A 36 17.36 5.41 -3.81
N PRO A 37 18.28 6.19 -3.22
CA PRO A 37 19.70 5.82 -3.14
C PRO A 37 19.97 4.57 -2.27
N VAL A 38 19.00 4.14 -1.48
CA VAL A 38 19.03 2.91 -0.70
C VAL A 38 17.68 2.22 -0.80
N THR A 39 17.64 0.89 -0.69
CA THR A 39 16.41 0.10 -0.76
C THR A 39 15.36 0.61 0.23
N SER A 40 14.17 0.92 -0.29
CA SER A 40 13.02 1.35 0.51
C SER A 40 12.52 0.20 1.37
N SER A 41 12.14 0.49 2.62
CA SER A 41 11.39 -0.46 3.44
C SER A 41 9.95 -0.53 2.93
N LEU A 42 9.50 -1.72 2.55
CA LEU A 42 8.11 -1.95 2.14
C LEU A 42 7.23 -2.22 3.36
N ILE A 43 6.12 -1.51 3.49
CA ILE A 43 5.12 -1.65 4.56
C ILE A 43 3.77 -1.94 3.93
N VAL A 44 3.15 -3.05 4.29
CA VAL A 44 1.83 -3.44 3.76
C VAL A 44 0.75 -3.09 4.79
N CYS A 45 -0.22 -2.32 4.34
CA CYS A 45 -1.39 -1.86 5.07
C CYS A 45 -2.66 -2.33 4.36
N THR A 46 -3.79 -2.24 5.04
CA THR A 46 -5.10 -2.64 4.50
C THR A 46 -6.12 -1.52 4.48
N VAL A 47 -7.10 -1.67 3.60
CA VAL A 47 -8.34 -0.88 3.52
C VAL A 47 -9.51 -1.84 3.33
N PRO A 48 -10.73 -1.53 3.80
CA PRO A 48 -11.83 -2.49 3.76
C PRO A 48 -12.23 -2.89 2.33
N ASP A 49 -12.29 -1.94 1.40
CA ASP A 49 -12.85 -2.15 0.06
C ASP A 49 -12.29 -1.17 -0.99
N ARG A 50 -12.81 -1.26 -2.22
CA ARG A 50 -12.42 -0.42 -3.37
C ARG A 50 -12.64 1.06 -3.11
N GLU A 51 -13.76 1.44 -2.48
CA GLU A 51 -14.09 2.85 -2.24
C GLU A 51 -13.14 3.45 -1.20
N ALA A 52 -12.80 2.67 -0.16
CA ALA A 52 -11.79 3.07 0.81
C ALA A 52 -10.39 3.18 0.20
N LEU A 53 -10.04 2.32 -0.76
CA LEU A 53 -8.78 2.42 -1.52
C LEU A 53 -8.71 3.73 -2.33
N LEU A 54 -9.79 4.08 -3.05
CA LEU A 54 -9.89 5.33 -3.80
C LEU A 54 -9.86 6.55 -2.87
N ALA A 55 -10.57 6.50 -1.74
CA ALA A 55 -10.52 7.54 -0.72
C ALA A 55 -9.12 7.69 -0.12
N ALA A 56 -8.38 6.59 0.05
CA ALA A 56 -7.00 6.63 0.51
C ALA A 56 -6.08 7.34 -0.48
N ARG A 57 -6.22 7.06 -1.79
CA ARG A 57 -5.50 7.78 -2.86
C ARG A 57 -5.73 9.30 -2.77
N GLU A 58 -6.99 9.72 -2.72
CA GLU A 58 -7.36 11.14 -2.62
C GLU A 58 -6.80 11.79 -1.35
N ARG A 59 -6.86 11.07 -0.23
CA ARG A 59 -6.31 11.56 1.03
C ARG A 59 -4.79 11.73 0.93
N LEU A 60 -4.06 10.74 0.43
CA LEU A 60 -2.59 10.80 0.30
C LEU A 60 -2.16 11.93 -0.64
N ALA A 61 -2.90 12.17 -1.72
CA ALA A 61 -2.67 13.31 -2.60
C ALA A 61 -2.76 14.66 -1.86
N ARG A 62 -3.71 14.83 -0.92
CA ARG A 62 -3.80 16.05 -0.07
C ARG A 62 -2.61 16.24 0.87
N TYR A 63 -1.89 15.17 1.20
CA TYR A 63 -0.64 15.22 1.96
C TYR A 63 0.61 15.38 1.07
N GLY A 64 0.42 15.55 -0.26
CA GLY A 64 1.52 15.63 -1.21
C GLY A 64 2.33 14.34 -1.30
N ILE A 65 1.66 13.20 -1.17
CA ILE A 65 2.24 11.86 -1.35
C ILE A 65 1.71 11.33 -2.67
N ARG A 66 2.62 11.07 -3.62
CA ARG A 66 2.26 10.41 -4.88
C ARG A 66 2.02 8.92 -4.65
N THR A 67 1.10 8.36 -5.41
CA THR A 67 0.72 6.95 -5.33
C THR A 67 0.49 6.39 -6.72
N GLU A 68 0.91 5.15 -6.95
CA GLU A 68 0.49 4.35 -8.10
C GLU A 68 -0.59 3.36 -7.70
N MET A 69 -1.58 3.21 -8.57
CA MET A 69 -2.72 2.32 -8.38
C MET A 69 -2.55 1.10 -9.29
N PHE A 70 -2.81 -0.09 -8.77
CA PHE A 70 -2.91 -1.29 -9.59
C PHE A 70 -4.38 -1.59 -9.93
N PHE A 71 -4.65 -1.83 -11.21
CA PHE A 71 -5.95 -2.21 -11.74
C PHE A 71 -5.91 -3.66 -12.23
N GLU A 72 -6.72 -4.52 -11.63
CA GLU A 72 -6.89 -5.91 -12.06
C GLU A 72 -8.02 -6.01 -13.11
N PRO A 73 -7.71 -6.39 -14.37
CA PRO A 73 -8.71 -6.52 -15.42
C PRO A 73 -9.59 -7.76 -15.28
N SER A 74 -9.18 -8.74 -14.48
CA SER A 74 -9.89 -10.01 -14.33
C SER A 74 -11.00 -9.91 -13.28
N TRP A 75 -12.06 -10.71 -13.45
CA TRP A 75 -13.09 -10.95 -12.42
C TRP A 75 -13.78 -9.69 -11.85
N ASP A 76 -13.81 -8.61 -12.62
CA ASP A 76 -14.38 -7.30 -12.21
C ASP A 76 -13.77 -6.74 -10.90
N MET A 77 -12.53 -7.14 -10.57
CA MET A 77 -11.85 -6.71 -9.34
C MET A 77 -11.54 -5.21 -9.37
N GLY A 78 -11.08 -4.71 -10.52
CA GLY A 78 -10.74 -3.31 -10.75
C GLY A 78 -9.55 -2.87 -9.88
N PHE A 79 -9.60 -1.65 -9.35
CA PHE A 79 -8.55 -1.16 -8.44
C PHE A 79 -8.47 -2.01 -7.18
N SER A 80 -7.34 -2.69 -7.01
CA SER A 80 -7.15 -3.75 -6.02
C SER A 80 -6.14 -3.39 -4.94
N ALA A 81 -5.12 -2.61 -5.30
CA ALA A 81 -4.10 -2.10 -4.40
C ALA A 81 -3.51 -0.77 -4.91
N LEU A 82 -2.79 -0.07 -4.04
CA LEU A 82 -1.98 1.09 -4.40
C LEU A 82 -0.66 1.08 -3.63
N ALA A 83 0.37 1.73 -4.18
CA ALA A 83 1.66 1.90 -3.53
C ALA A 83 2.10 3.37 -3.56
N THR A 84 2.71 3.86 -2.49
CA THR A 84 3.23 5.22 -2.42
C THR A 84 4.57 5.36 -3.15
N GLU A 85 4.95 6.59 -3.47
CA GLU A 85 6.36 6.89 -3.71
C GLU A 85 7.23 6.53 -2.48
N PRO A 86 8.55 6.34 -2.63
CA PRO A 86 9.45 6.20 -1.48
C PRO A 86 9.44 7.45 -0.61
N ILE A 87 8.94 7.32 0.63
CA ILE A 87 8.79 8.44 1.57
C ILE A 87 9.99 8.50 2.52
N VAL A 88 10.73 9.61 2.47
CA VAL A 88 11.86 9.88 3.38
C VAL A 88 11.43 10.77 4.54
N GLU A 89 10.50 11.71 4.32
CA GLU A 89 10.08 12.64 5.37
C GLU A 89 9.20 11.96 6.43
N ARG A 90 9.69 11.92 7.67
CA ARG A 90 8.92 11.37 8.81
C ARG A 90 7.54 12.01 8.96
N LYS A 91 7.40 13.31 8.67
CA LYS A 91 6.11 14.02 8.75
C LYS A 91 5.09 13.49 7.76
N LYS A 92 5.49 13.17 6.52
CA LYS A 92 4.59 12.58 5.51
C LYS A 92 4.13 11.19 5.94
N ARG A 93 5.01 10.38 6.55
CA ARG A 93 4.63 9.04 7.04
C ARG A 93 3.50 9.05 8.07
N PHE A 94 3.31 10.14 8.83
CA PHE A 94 2.16 10.23 9.75
C PHE A 94 0.81 10.17 9.04
N ALA A 95 0.75 10.54 7.76
CA ALA A 95 -0.46 10.37 6.97
C ALA A 95 -0.86 8.89 6.84
N LEU A 96 0.08 7.95 6.99
CA LEU A 96 -0.16 6.52 6.82
C LEU A 96 -0.60 5.82 8.11
N ASN A 97 -0.45 6.45 9.28
CA ASN A 97 -0.71 5.83 10.58
C ASN A 97 -2.18 5.42 10.82
N ILE A 98 -3.10 5.94 10.02
CA ILE A 98 -4.52 5.59 10.12
C ILE A 98 -4.85 4.25 9.44
N TYR A 99 -3.96 3.76 8.57
CA TYR A 99 -4.18 2.51 7.85
C TYR A 99 -3.64 1.35 8.69
N PRO A 100 -4.45 0.34 9.00
CA PRO A 100 -3.99 -0.83 9.72
C PRO A 100 -2.85 -1.52 8.97
N LEU A 101 -1.89 -2.07 9.71
CA LEU A 101 -0.93 -3.02 9.11
C LEU A 101 -1.69 -4.27 8.67
N PHE A 102 -1.27 -4.84 7.53
CA PHE A 102 -1.81 -6.10 7.05
C PHE A 102 -1.67 -7.19 8.11
N ARG A 103 -2.76 -7.94 8.31
CA ARG A 103 -2.82 -9.08 9.23
C ARG A 103 -3.66 -10.17 8.62
N VAL A 104 -3.22 -11.41 8.78
CA VAL A 104 -4.07 -12.58 8.55
C VAL A 104 -5.05 -12.68 9.70
N ALA A 105 -6.35 -12.83 9.39
CA ALA A 105 -7.37 -13.03 10.41
C ALA A 105 -7.00 -14.22 11.32
N GLY A 106 -6.93 -13.98 12.63
CA GLY A 106 -6.60 -15.02 13.62
C GLY A 106 -5.10 -15.30 13.84
N ALA A 107 -4.19 -14.58 13.17
CA ALA A 107 -2.76 -14.72 13.43
C ALA A 107 -2.30 -13.92 14.67
N PRO A 108 -1.36 -14.46 15.49
CA PRO A 108 -0.74 -13.71 16.59
C PRO A 108 0.03 -12.49 16.06
N THR A 109 0.22 -11.48 16.90
CA THR A 109 0.93 -10.27 16.47
C THR A 109 2.42 -10.56 16.27
N ALA A 110 3.10 -9.83 15.37
CA ALA A 110 4.54 -9.96 15.16
C ALA A 110 5.40 -9.59 16.40
N GLN A 111 4.78 -9.09 17.47
CA GLN A 111 5.42 -8.86 18.77
C GLN A 111 5.30 -10.06 19.71
N GLU A 112 4.48 -11.05 19.36
CA GLU A 112 4.18 -12.27 20.15
C GLU A 112 4.79 -13.54 19.53
N ALA A 113 5.50 -13.42 18.39
CA ALA A 113 6.20 -14.51 17.68
C ALA A 113 7.71 -14.35 17.78
#